data_AF-I4YVX9-F1
#
_entry.id   AF-I4YVX9-F1
#
_cell.length_a   1.000
_cell.length_b   1.000
_cell.length_c   1.000
_cell.angle_alpha   90.00
_cell.angle_beta   90.00
_cell.angle_gamma   90.00
#
_symmetry.space_group_name_H-M   'P 1'
#
loop_
_entity.id
_entity.type
_entity.pdbx_description
1 polymer ?
#
loop_
_entity_poly.entity_id
_entity_poly.type
_entity_poly.pdbx_seq_one_letter_code
_entity_poly.pdbx_strand_id
1 'polypeptide(L)' 'MGAQVDQTDQEIEQIARAFFVARHEDGVWETASRLLQHEFRLYARQALRMLEKKHEQVWNEAPAMMRADVLEAA' A
#
# COMPACT_ATOMS: atom_id res chain seq x y z
N MET A 1 6.82 21.40 8.51
CA MET A 1 6.02 20.16 8.55
C MET A 1 5.32 19.99 7.21
N GLY A 2 5.95 19.37 6.20
CA GLY A 2 5.34 19.26 4.86
C GLY A 2 5.82 18.11 3.98
N ALA A 3 6.83 17.33 4.36
CA ALA A 3 7.44 16.35 3.46
C ALA A 3 6.83 14.93 3.54
N GLN A 4 6.14 14.59 4.63
CA GLN A 4 5.66 13.22 4.86
C GLN A 4 4.30 12.92 4.20
N VAL A 5 3.52 13.95 3.88
CA VAL A 5 2.22 13.81 3.19
C VAL A 5 2.44 13.42 1.73
N ASP A 6 3.51 13.93 1.09
CA ASP A 6 3.81 13.65 -0.32
C ASP A 6 4.20 12.20 -0.60
N GLN A 7 4.95 11.55 0.32
CA GLN A 7 5.46 10.21 0.04
C GLN A 7 4.35 9.15 0.07
N THR A 8 3.49 9.19 1.08
CA THR A 8 2.36 8.25 1.17
C THR A 8 1.36 8.44 0.03
N ASP A 9 1.08 9.69 -0.37
CA ASP A 9 0.19 9.95 -1.51
C ASP A 9 0.82 9.47 -2.83
N GLN A 10 2.15 9.54 -3.00
CA GLN A 10 2.85 8.97 -4.14
C GLN A 10 2.79 7.43 -4.17
N GLU A 11 2.98 6.77 -3.03
CA GLU A 11 2.86 5.31 -2.91
C GLU A 11 1.43 4.85 -3.25
N ILE A 12 0.43 5.56 -2.73
CA ILE A 12 -0.98 5.31 -3.05
C ILE A 12 -1.22 5.45 -4.56
N GLU A 13 -0.69 6.50 -5.19
CA GLU A 13 -0.82 6.73 -6.64
C GLU A 13 -0.17 5.62 -7.46
N GLN A 14 1.02 5.14 -7.07
CA GLN A 14 1.71 4.04 -7.75
C GLN A 14 0.94 2.72 -7.63
N ILE A 15 0.44 2.37 -6.43
CA ILE A 15 -0.35 1.16 -6.21
C ILE A 15 -1.68 1.25 -6.98
N ALA A 16 -2.34 2.42 -6.95
CA ALA A 16 -3.58 2.65 -7.68
C ALA A 16 -3.40 2.44 -9.20
N ARG A 17 -2.31 2.98 -9.77
CA ARG A 17 -1.94 2.78 -11.18
C ARG A 17 -1.71 1.32 -11.50
N ALA A 18 -0.95 0.60 -10.66
CA ALA A 18 -0.67 -0.81 -10.86
C ALA A 18 -1.97 -1.65 -10.85
N PHE A 19 -2.86 -1.39 -9.90
CA PHE A 19 -4.17 -2.05 -9.83
C PHE A 19 -5.05 -1.73 -11.03
N PHE A 20 -5.03 -0.49 -11.50
CA PHE A 20 -5.80 -0.08 -12.67
C PHE A 20 -5.34 -0.80 -13.93
N VAL A 21 -4.02 -0.81 -14.20
CA VAL A 21 -3.42 -1.49 -15.35
C VAL A 21 -3.65 -3.00 -15.28
N ALA A 22 -3.50 -3.61 -14.10
CA ALA A 22 -3.77 -5.03 -13.92
C ALA A 22 -5.24 -5.40 -14.18
N ARG A 23 -6.18 -4.49 -13.94
CA ARG A 23 -7.61 -4.70 -14.19
C ARG A 23 -8.03 -4.31 -15.61
N HIS A 24 -7.30 -3.42 -16.26
CA HIS A 24 -7.59 -2.88 -17.59
C HIS A 24 -6.32 -3.00 -18.43
N GLU A 25 -6.14 -4.15 -19.10
CA GLU A 25 -4.92 -4.49 -19.84
C GLU A 25 -4.52 -3.43 -20.88
N ASP A 26 -5.50 -2.76 -21.50
CA ASP A 26 -5.28 -1.66 -22.46
C ASP A 26 -5.62 -0.26 -21.90
N GLY A 27 -5.88 -0.16 -20.60
CA GLY A 27 -6.30 1.08 -19.95
C GLY A 27 -5.14 2.05 -19.73
N VAL A 28 -5.29 3.30 -20.17
CA VAL A 28 -4.34 4.38 -19.85
C VAL A 28 -4.83 5.15 -18.63
N TRP A 29 -4.10 5.07 -17.51
CA TRP A 29 -4.47 5.69 -16.22
C TRP A 29 -4.76 7.19 -16.33
N GLU A 30 -3.98 7.91 -17.11
CA GLU A 30 -4.06 9.35 -17.33
C GLU A 30 -5.35 9.76 -18.07
N THR A 31 -5.94 8.83 -18.82
CA THR A 31 -7.22 9.02 -19.53
C THR A 31 -8.42 8.53 -18.72
N ALA A 32 -8.19 7.77 -17.64
CA ALA A 32 -9.26 7.30 -16.78
C ALA A 32 -9.97 8.49 -16.13
N SER A 33 -11.29 8.37 -15.98
CA SER A 33 -12.08 9.43 -15.35
C SER A 33 -11.55 9.73 -13.94
N ARG A 34 -11.67 11.00 -13.51
CA ARG A 34 -11.22 11.40 -12.16
C ARG A 34 -11.88 10.59 -11.05
N LEU A 35 -13.15 10.21 -11.26
CA LEU A 35 -13.89 9.34 -10.34
C LEU A 35 -13.23 7.97 -10.24
N LEU A 36 -12.93 7.35 -11.39
CA LEU A 36 -12.31 6.03 -11.43
C LEU A 36 -10.90 6.06 -10.81
N GLN A 37 -10.10 7.07 -11.14
CA GLN A 37 -8.79 7.24 -10.50
C GLN A 37 -8.91 7.39 -8.98
N HIS A 38 -9.92 8.12 -8.50
CA HIS A 38 -10.18 8.26 -7.07
C HIS A 38 -10.56 6.92 -6.42
N GLU A 39 -11.41 6.11 -7.06
CA GLU A 39 -11.75 4.77 -6.57
C GLU A 39 -10.52 3.87 -6.41
N PHE A 40 -9.62 3.85 -7.40
CA PHE A 40 -8.40 3.06 -7.30
C PHE A 40 -7.44 3.55 -6.21
N ARG A 41 -7.38 4.87 -5.96
CA ARG A 41 -6.64 5.41 -4.81
C ARG A 41 -7.23 4.97 -3.47
N LEU A 42 -8.56 4.84 -3.39
CA LEU A 42 -9.21 4.30 -2.18
C LEU A 42 -8.85 2.81 -1.98
N TYR A 43 -8.84 2.01 -3.05
CA TYR A 43 -8.41 0.62 -2.98
C TYR A 43 -6.94 0.48 -2.54
N ALA A 44 -6.05 1.31 -3.08
CA ALA A 44 -4.65 1.35 -2.65
C ALA A 44 -4.51 1.68 -1.16
N ARG A 45 -5.21 2.72 -0.66
CA ARG A 45 -5.23 3.07 0.77
C ARG A 45 -5.73 1.91 1.64
N GLN A 46 -6.78 1.21 1.19
CA GLN A 46 -7.33 0.08 1.92
C GLN A 46 -6.36 -1.12 1.93
N ALA A 47 -5.69 -1.40 0.82
CA ALA A 47 -4.69 -2.46 0.73
C ALA A 47 -3.52 -2.22 1.69
N LEU A 48 -3.01 -0.98 1.77
CA LEU A 48 -1.96 -0.60 2.72
C LEU A 48 -2.39 -0.86 4.18
N ARG A 49 -3.58 -0.39 4.57
CA ARG A 49 -4.11 -0.64 5.92
C ARG A 49 -4.29 -2.13 6.23
N MET A 50 -4.68 -2.93 5.23
CA MET A 50 -4.81 -4.37 5.39
C MET A 50 -3.44 -5.04 5.58
N LEU A 51 -2.39 -4.55 4.90
CA LEU A 51 -1.02 -5.03 5.07
C LEU A 51 -0.47 -4.66 6.45
N GLU A 52 -0.66 -3.42 6.89
CA GLU A 52 -0.27 -2.97 8.24
C GLU A 52 -0.91 -3.85 9.32
N LYS A 53 -2.22 -4.07 9.24
CA LYS A 53 -2.94 -4.94 10.19
C LYS A 53 -2.42 -6.38 10.16
N LYS A 54 -2.10 -6.92 8.97
CA LYS A 54 -1.51 -8.26 8.86
C LYS A 54 -0.12 -8.31 9.47
N HIS A 55 0.71 -7.29 9.26
CA HIS A 55 2.03 -7.22 9.87
C HIS A 55 1.94 -7.16 11.40
N GLU A 56 1.02 -6.36 11.95
CA GLU A 56 0.76 -6.32 13.39
C GLU A 56 0.32 -7.69 13.93
N GLN A 57 -0.56 -8.40 13.22
CA GLN A 57 -1.00 -9.74 13.60
C GLN A 57 0.16 -10.75 13.58
N VAL A 58 0.92 -10.80 12.49
CA VAL A 58 2.10 -11.68 12.39
C VAL A 58 3.13 -11.35 13.47
N TRP A 59 3.37 -10.07 13.72
CA TRP A 59 4.28 -9.64 14.78
C TRP A 59 3.78 -10.10 16.15
N ASN A 60 2.50 -9.93 16.46
CA ASN A 60 1.89 -10.31 17.75
C ASN A 60 1.73 -11.83 17.96
N GLU A 61 1.64 -12.60 16.88
CA GLU A 61 1.54 -14.06 16.89
C GLU A 61 2.89 -14.77 16.76
N ALA A 62 3.96 -14.05 16.37
CA ALA A 62 5.31 -14.60 16.31
C ALA A 62 5.81 -15.04 17.71
N PRO A 63 6.36 -16.27 17.86
CA PRO A 63 6.99 -16.70 19.11
C PRO A 63 8.13 -15.73 19.49
N ALA A 64 8.30 -15.47 20.78
CA ALA A 64 9.29 -14.51 21.30
C ALA A 64 10.73 -14.74 20.79
N MET A 65 11.06 -15.99 20.42
CA MET A 65 12.37 -16.38 19.87
C MET A 65 12.62 -15.77 18.47
N MET A 66 11.61 -15.70 17.59
CA MET A 66 11.74 -15.09 16.24
C MET A 66 11.79 -13.55 16.28
N ARG A 67 11.26 -12.92 17.33
CA ARG A 67 11.33 -11.45 17.49
C ARG A 67 12.73 -10.97 17.85
N ALA A 68 13.52 -11.78 18.57
CA ALA A 68 14.89 -11.46 18.97
C ALA A 68 15.87 -11.53 17.79
N ASP A 69 15.73 -12.52 16.91
CA ASP A 69 16.62 -12.70 15.75
C ASP A 69 16.54 -11.54 14.73
N VAL A 70 15.38 -10.88 14.62
CA VAL A 70 15.19 -9.71 13.74
C VAL A 70 15.82 -8.44 14.33
N LEU A 71 15.92 -8.33 15.65
CA LEU A 71 16.52 -7.18 16.34
C LEU A 71 18.06 -7.27 16.43
N GLU A 72 18.63 -8.47 16.47
CA GLU A 72 20.09 -8.68 16.45
C GLU A 72 20.71 -8.51 15.04
N ALA A 73 19.89 -8.55 13.98
CA ALA A 73 20.34 -8.46 12.59
C ALA A 73 20.24 -7.04 11.96
N ALA A 74 19.87 -6.01 12.75
CA ALA A 74 19.73 -4.62 12.33
C ALA A 74 20.77 -3.71 13.02
#